data_AF-A0A920LDU2-F1
#
_entry.id   AF-A0A920LDU2-F1
#
_cell.length_a   1.000
_cell.length_b   1.000
_cell.length_c   1.000
_cell.angle_alpha   90.00
_cell.angle_beta   90.00
_cell.angle_gamma   90.00
#
_symmetry.space_group_name_H-M   'P 1'
#
loop_
_entity.id
_entity.type
_entity.pdbx_description
1 polymer ?
#
loop_
_entity_poly.entity_id
_entity_poly.type
_entity_poly.pdbx_seq_one_letter_code
_entity_poly.pdbx_strand_id
1 'polypeptide(L)'
;MYLAFDLKYKFTLKILKYFSLTTVLILCFISCKKDDDGSVDSIPANDYTEQHIIENDSIIDFMQNHFYNYEDFSNLATSDGPELIIDSIKGDNIDKISIYEQVSSLEINVKDSDGNLFPHTAYYVIIREGIGDNPTVADSVFVKYKGMLLNKDVFDQRNAPIWLQAKNVVRGFQEFVPLLKKGNINTNSDGNL
;
A
#
# COMPACT_ATOMS: atom_id res chain seq x y z
N MET A 1 6.64 -7.05 82.72
CA MET A 1 6.24 -7.95 81.62
C MET A 1 5.71 -7.16 80.40
N TYR A 2 6.39 -6.08 79.98
CA TYR A 2 5.98 -5.26 78.81
C TYR A 2 7.12 -5.10 77.79
N LEU A 3 8.39 -5.04 78.24
CA LEU A 3 9.57 -4.95 77.35
C LEU A 3 9.73 -6.16 76.41
N ALA A 4 9.39 -7.38 76.84
CA ALA A 4 9.58 -8.58 76.03
C ALA A 4 8.61 -8.68 74.84
N PHE A 5 7.44 -8.05 74.94
CA PHE A 5 6.42 -8.06 73.89
C PHE A 5 6.76 -7.07 72.77
N ASP A 6 7.20 -5.87 73.15
CA ASP A 6 7.59 -4.79 72.24
C ASP A 6 8.89 -5.15 71.46
N LEU A 7 9.82 -5.85 72.11
CA LEU A 7 11.04 -6.35 71.45
C LEU A 7 10.72 -7.44 70.42
N LYS A 8 9.81 -8.38 70.75
CA LYS A 8 9.35 -9.41 69.81
C LYS A 8 8.63 -8.78 68.62
N TYR A 9 7.78 -7.78 68.84
CA TYR A 9 7.03 -7.09 67.78
C TYR A 9 7.95 -6.30 66.83
N LYS A 10 8.93 -5.56 67.35
CA LYS A 10 9.93 -4.86 66.53
C LYS A 10 10.83 -5.83 65.76
N PHE A 11 11.12 -7.01 66.33
CA PHE A 11 11.89 -8.05 65.68
C PHE A 11 11.10 -8.73 64.54
N THR A 12 9.82 -9.06 64.77
CA THR A 12 8.94 -9.59 63.73
C THR A 12 8.65 -8.58 62.62
N LEU A 13 8.49 -7.28 62.93
CA LEU A 13 8.31 -6.24 61.90
C LEU A 13 9.57 -6.05 61.02
N LYS A 14 10.77 -6.16 61.61
CA LYS A 14 12.03 -6.15 60.86
C LYS A 14 12.14 -7.38 59.97
N ILE A 15 11.85 -8.58 60.48
CA ILE A 15 11.85 -9.83 59.70
C ILE A 15 10.84 -9.73 58.54
N LEU A 16 9.66 -9.18 58.75
CA LEU A 16 8.64 -9.01 57.70
C LEU A 16 9.09 -8.02 56.61
N LYS A 17 9.79 -6.94 56.96
CA LYS A 17 10.39 -6.00 55.99
C LYS A 17 11.52 -6.63 55.19
N TYR A 18 12.40 -7.41 55.83
CA TYR A 18 13.46 -8.14 55.13
C TYR A 18 12.88 -9.22 54.20
N PHE A 19 11.82 -9.92 54.62
CA PHE A 19 11.11 -10.90 53.80
C PHE A 19 10.37 -10.24 52.60
N SER A 20 9.82 -9.04 52.80
CA SER A 20 9.21 -8.24 51.74
C SER A 20 10.25 -7.71 50.74
N LEU A 21 11.47 -7.39 51.18
CA LEU A 21 12.55 -6.88 50.33
C LEU A 21 13.23 -8.00 49.52
N THR A 22 13.36 -9.20 50.10
CA THR A 22 13.92 -10.37 49.40
C THR A 22 12.97 -10.94 48.35
N THR A 23 11.66 -10.90 48.59
CA THR A 23 10.66 -11.40 47.62
C THR A 23 10.60 -10.55 46.35
N VAL A 24 10.82 -9.22 46.45
CA VAL A 24 10.88 -8.31 45.29
C VAL A 24 12.15 -8.52 44.45
N LEU A 25 13.29 -8.83 45.08
CA LEU A 25 14.54 -9.09 44.38
C LEU A 25 14.50 -10.42 43.59
N ILE A 26 13.78 -11.43 44.09
CA ILE A 26 13.59 -12.72 43.41
C ILE A 26 12.68 -12.60 42.18
N LEU A 27 11.68 -11.70 42.20
CA LEU A 27 10.81 -11.43 41.04
C LEU A 27 11.57 -10.81 39.86
N CYS A 28 12.67 -10.10 40.10
CA CYS A 28 13.54 -9.57 39.04
C CYS A 28 14.32 -10.67 38.29
N PHE A 29 14.53 -11.86 38.87
CA PHE A 29 15.21 -12.98 38.22
C PHE A 29 14.26 -13.93 37.45
N ILE A 30 12.94 -13.77 37.59
CA ILE A 30 11.94 -14.55 36.83
C ILE A 30 11.57 -13.83 35.52
N SER A 31 11.99 -12.57 35.32
CA SER A 31 11.80 -11.82 34.07
C SER A 31 12.79 -12.16 32.96
N CYS A 32 13.27 -13.42 32.92
CA CYS A 32 13.89 -14.02 31.76
C CYS A 32 13.61 -15.52 31.81
N LYS A 33 12.36 -15.91 31.56
CA LYS A 33 12.16 -17.15 30.81
C LYS A 33 12.48 -16.80 29.36
N LYS A 34 13.49 -17.45 28.81
CA LYS A 34 13.61 -17.60 27.37
C LYS A 34 12.41 -18.43 26.95
N ASP A 35 11.34 -17.75 26.56
CA ASP A 35 10.29 -18.35 25.77
C ASP A 35 10.80 -18.35 24.31
N ASP A 36 11.85 -19.15 24.07
CA ASP A 36 12.06 -19.75 22.75
C ASP A 36 11.01 -20.85 22.62
N ASP A 37 10.45 -21.01 21.43
CA ASP A 37 9.38 -21.94 21.05
C ASP A 37 7.96 -21.36 21.12
N GLY A 38 7.83 -20.07 20.81
CA GLY A 38 6.69 -19.65 19.99
C GLY A 38 6.94 -20.11 18.56
N SER A 39 6.48 -21.30 18.19
CA SER A 39 6.17 -21.56 16.79
C SER A 39 5.15 -20.50 16.39
N VAL A 40 5.65 -19.40 15.83
CA VAL A 40 4.85 -18.61 14.91
C VAL A 40 4.41 -19.65 13.91
N ASP A 41 3.13 -20.03 13.94
CA ASP A 41 2.49 -20.67 12.81
C ASP A 41 2.66 -19.67 11.67
N SER A 42 3.81 -19.72 11.02
CA SER A 42 4.04 -19.04 9.76
C SER A 42 3.05 -19.72 8.84
N ILE A 43 1.95 -19.04 8.57
CA ILE A 43 1.07 -19.40 7.45
C ILE A 43 2.05 -19.65 6.29
N PRO A 44 2.07 -20.87 5.72
CA PRO A 44 2.97 -21.16 4.61
C PRO A 44 2.78 -20.05 3.58
N ALA A 45 3.89 -19.53 3.04
CA ALA A 45 3.80 -18.62 1.91
C ALA A 45 2.88 -19.29 0.88
N ASN A 46 1.78 -18.62 0.56
CA ASN A 46 0.81 -19.17 -0.38
C ASN A 46 1.55 -19.44 -1.70
N ASP A 47 1.19 -20.49 -2.42
CA ASP A 47 1.85 -20.78 -3.69
C ASP A 47 1.62 -19.59 -4.63
N TYR A 48 2.70 -18.86 -4.89
CA TYR A 48 2.71 -17.66 -5.70
C TYR A 48 2.14 -17.94 -7.10
N THR A 49 2.31 -19.17 -7.61
CA THR A 49 1.82 -19.58 -8.92
C THR A 49 0.29 -19.66 -8.99
N GLU A 50 -0.39 -20.05 -7.92
CA GLU A 50 -1.85 -20.10 -7.91
C GLU A 50 -2.44 -18.73 -7.55
N GLN A 51 -1.76 -17.98 -6.68
CA GLN A 51 -2.26 -16.70 -6.18
C GLN A 51 -2.35 -15.64 -7.29
N HIS A 52 -1.32 -15.48 -8.12
CA HIS A 52 -1.35 -14.43 -9.16
C HIS A 52 -2.43 -14.68 -10.22
N ILE A 53 -2.83 -15.94 -10.43
CA ILE A 53 -3.94 -16.30 -11.32
C ILE A 53 -5.26 -15.81 -10.73
N ILE A 54 -5.52 -16.09 -9.45
CA ILE A 54 -6.73 -15.65 -8.74
C ILE A 54 -6.81 -14.12 -8.67
N GLU A 55 -5.68 -13.45 -8.45
CA GLU A 55 -5.59 -11.99 -8.42
C GLU A 55 -5.88 -11.40 -9.81
N ASN A 56 -5.33 -11.99 -10.87
CA ASN A 56 -5.62 -11.57 -12.24
C ASN A 56 -7.11 -11.74 -12.58
N ASP A 57 -7.73 -12.85 -12.20
CA ASP A 57 -9.18 -13.07 -12.38
C ASP A 57 -10.00 -12.01 -11.64
N SER A 58 -9.58 -11.63 -10.42
CA SER A 58 -10.23 -10.57 -9.64
C SER A 58 -10.09 -9.18 -10.30
N ILE A 59 -8.96 -8.89 -10.94
CA ILE A 59 -8.74 -7.66 -11.70
C ILE A 59 -9.63 -7.64 -12.95
N ILE A 60 -9.71 -8.76 -13.68
CA ILE A 60 -10.57 -8.89 -14.86
C ILE A 60 -12.04 -8.71 -14.47
N ASP A 61 -12.51 -9.39 -13.43
CA ASP A 61 -13.88 -9.27 -12.94
C ASP A 61 -14.21 -7.81 -12.55
N PHE A 62 -13.28 -7.14 -11.84
CA PHE A 62 -13.46 -5.73 -11.51
C PHE A 62 -13.61 -4.88 -12.78
N MET A 63 -12.74 -5.04 -13.78
CA MET A 63 -12.79 -4.26 -15.02
C MET A 63 -14.03 -4.55 -15.87
N GLN A 64 -14.56 -5.78 -15.83
CA GLN A 64 -15.77 -6.17 -16.55
C GLN A 64 -17.04 -5.59 -15.91
N ASN A 65 -17.06 -5.44 -14.59
CA ASN A 65 -18.23 -4.97 -13.85
C ASN A 65 -18.19 -3.48 -13.48
N HIS A 66 -17.16 -2.75 -13.92
CA HIS A 66 -17.00 -1.32 -13.64
C HIS A 66 -16.71 -0.52 -14.90
N PHE A 67 -17.10 0.75 -14.87
CA PHE A 67 -16.77 1.76 -15.86
C PHE A 67 -16.13 2.96 -15.14
N TYR A 68 -15.41 3.80 -15.88
CA TYR A 68 -14.98 5.11 -15.41
C TYR A 68 -15.78 6.21 -16.11
N ASN A 69 -15.74 7.43 -15.60
CA ASN A 69 -16.42 8.60 -16.19
C ASN A 69 -15.81 9.08 -17.53
N TYR A 70 -15.63 8.18 -18.50
CA TYR A 70 -14.99 8.42 -19.80
C TYR A 70 -15.63 9.57 -20.61
N GLU A 71 -16.94 9.77 -20.45
CA GLU A 71 -17.67 10.88 -21.09
C GLU A 71 -17.16 12.25 -20.62
N ASP A 72 -16.80 12.39 -19.34
CA ASP A 72 -16.25 13.64 -18.79
C ASP A 72 -14.89 13.99 -19.40
N PHE A 73 -14.19 13.00 -19.95
CA PHE A 73 -12.91 13.19 -20.61
C PHE A 73 -13.04 13.48 -22.12
N SER A 74 -14.25 13.42 -22.68
CA SER A 74 -14.51 13.84 -24.06
C SER A 74 -14.59 15.38 -24.13
N ASN A 75 -13.71 16.01 -24.91
CA ASN A 75 -13.67 17.47 -25.15
C ASN A 75 -13.13 18.35 -24.01
N LEU A 76 -11.97 18.00 -23.45
CA LEU A 76 -11.33 18.76 -22.39
C LEU A 76 -10.67 20.05 -22.93
N ALA A 77 -11.15 21.22 -22.49
CA ALA A 77 -10.70 22.54 -22.95
C ALA A 77 -9.51 23.13 -22.16
N THR A 78 -9.14 22.56 -21.01
CA THR A 78 -8.14 23.14 -20.09
C THR A 78 -7.16 22.10 -19.50
N SER A 79 -6.09 22.63 -18.87
CA SER A 79 -4.98 21.86 -18.28
C SER A 79 -5.38 20.98 -17.08
N ASP A 80 -6.48 21.28 -16.41
CA ASP A 80 -7.01 20.45 -15.32
C ASP A 80 -8.22 19.64 -15.82
N GLY A 81 -8.06 18.32 -15.87
CA GLY A 81 -9.14 17.39 -16.20
C GLY A 81 -10.06 17.11 -15.01
N PRO A 82 -11.25 16.53 -15.26
CA PRO A 82 -12.12 16.04 -14.20
C PRO A 82 -11.41 14.95 -13.38
N GLU A 83 -11.89 14.75 -12.16
CA GLU A 83 -11.45 13.63 -11.34
C GLU A 83 -11.87 12.30 -11.97
N LEU A 84 -10.99 11.29 -11.93
CA LEU A 84 -11.32 9.94 -12.34
C LEU A 84 -12.21 9.28 -11.29
N ILE A 85 -13.42 8.92 -11.69
CA ILE A 85 -14.41 8.24 -10.85
C ILE A 85 -14.69 6.89 -11.49
N ILE A 86 -14.63 5.83 -10.69
CA ILE A 86 -14.98 4.46 -11.10
C ILE A 86 -16.24 4.03 -10.38
N ASP A 87 -17.22 3.56 -11.15
CA ASP A 87 -18.50 3.09 -10.65
C ASP A 87 -18.90 1.75 -11.29
N SER A 88 -19.85 1.06 -10.66
CA SER A 88 -20.28 -0.26 -11.09
C SER A 88 -21.31 -0.17 -12.22
N ILE A 89 -21.28 -1.14 -13.13
CA ILE A 89 -22.25 -1.30 -14.22
C ILE A 89 -23.51 -1.95 -13.66
N LYS A 90 -24.46 -1.12 -13.22
CA LYS A 90 -25.74 -1.53 -12.64
C LYS A 90 -26.77 -0.40 -12.69
N GLY A 91 -28.05 -0.75 -12.64
CA GLY A 91 -29.14 0.24 -12.61
C GLY A 91 -29.07 1.18 -13.83
N ASP A 92 -28.99 2.49 -13.57
CA ASP A 92 -28.90 3.51 -14.62
C ASP A 92 -27.60 3.43 -15.45
N ASN A 93 -26.58 2.72 -14.95
CA ASN A 93 -25.29 2.54 -15.62
C ASN A 93 -25.18 1.25 -16.43
N ILE A 94 -26.28 0.50 -16.64
CA ILE A 94 -26.24 -0.83 -17.26
C ILE A 94 -25.71 -0.82 -18.71
N ASP A 95 -25.87 0.30 -19.42
CA ASP A 95 -25.44 0.48 -20.81
C ASP A 95 -24.03 1.09 -20.94
N LYS A 96 -23.29 1.25 -19.83
CA LYS A 96 -21.94 1.80 -19.84
C LYS A 96 -20.92 0.79 -20.37
N ILE A 97 -19.91 1.28 -21.09
CA ILE A 97 -18.83 0.46 -21.61
C ILE A 97 -17.89 0.09 -20.45
N SER A 98 -17.60 -1.20 -20.31
CA SER A 98 -16.72 -1.69 -19.25
C SER A 98 -15.29 -1.13 -19.40
N ILE A 99 -14.55 -1.06 -18.28
CA ILE A 99 -13.11 -0.75 -18.32
C ILE A 99 -12.40 -1.83 -19.15
N TYR A 100 -12.82 -3.09 -19.03
CA TYR A 100 -12.21 -4.23 -19.72
C TYR A 100 -12.23 -4.09 -21.25
N GLU A 101 -13.26 -3.48 -21.82
CA GLU A 101 -13.34 -3.24 -23.26
C GLU A 101 -12.43 -2.11 -23.77
N GLN A 102 -11.84 -1.34 -22.85
CA GLN A 102 -11.04 -0.15 -23.17
C GLN A 102 -9.56 -0.30 -22.80
N VAL A 103 -9.19 -1.35 -22.06
CA VAL A 103 -7.81 -1.53 -21.59
C VAL A 103 -6.87 -2.03 -22.68
N SER A 104 -5.63 -1.55 -22.61
CA SER A 104 -4.46 -2.23 -23.15
C SER A 104 -3.76 -3.01 -22.04
N SER A 105 -2.84 -3.90 -22.40
CA SER A 105 -2.06 -4.67 -21.44
C SER A 105 -0.55 -4.61 -21.72
N LEU A 106 0.24 -4.84 -20.67
CA LEU A 106 1.67 -5.07 -20.75
C LEU A 106 2.06 -6.17 -19.75
N GLU A 107 3.04 -6.99 -20.11
CA GLU A 107 3.56 -8.02 -19.21
C GLU A 107 4.66 -7.43 -18.31
N ILE A 108 4.53 -7.63 -17.00
CA ILE A 108 5.55 -7.26 -16.01
C ILE A 108 6.06 -8.51 -15.31
N ASN A 109 7.38 -8.65 -15.23
CA ASN A 109 7.98 -9.71 -14.43
C ASN A 109 8.17 -9.25 -12.99
N VAL A 110 7.55 -9.96 -12.04
CA VAL A 110 7.63 -9.69 -10.61
C VAL A 110 8.46 -10.79 -9.95
N LYS A 111 9.32 -10.41 -9.00
CA LYS A 111 10.14 -11.35 -8.25
C LYS A 111 9.39 -11.85 -7.01
N ASP A 112 9.41 -13.15 -6.77
CA ASP A 112 9.00 -13.73 -5.50
C ASP A 112 10.10 -13.57 -4.42
N SER A 113 9.87 -14.15 -3.23
CA SER A 113 10.84 -14.17 -2.12
C SER A 113 12.13 -14.92 -2.44
N ASP A 114 12.06 -15.89 -3.36
CA ASP A 114 13.16 -16.77 -3.73
C ASP A 114 13.95 -16.21 -4.93
N GLY A 115 13.49 -15.08 -5.50
CA GLY A 115 14.10 -14.40 -6.64
C GLY A 115 13.65 -14.91 -8.01
N ASN A 116 12.70 -15.83 -8.07
CA ASN A 116 12.09 -16.30 -9.31
C ASN A 116 11.24 -15.19 -9.93
N LEU A 117 11.27 -15.09 -11.25
CA LEU A 117 10.48 -14.11 -12.01
C LEU A 117 9.19 -14.75 -12.49
N PHE A 118 8.08 -14.06 -12.27
CA PHE A 118 6.77 -14.47 -12.71
C PHE A 118 6.10 -13.37 -13.55
N PRO A 119 5.61 -13.70 -14.75
CA PRO A 119 4.91 -12.74 -15.59
C PRO A 119 3.53 -12.42 -14.99
N HIS A 120 3.22 -11.13 -14.91
CA HIS A 120 1.91 -10.61 -14.54
C HIS A 120 1.40 -9.72 -15.67
N THR A 121 0.09 -9.72 -15.88
CA THR A 121 -0.54 -8.79 -16.80
C THR A 121 -0.92 -7.52 -16.07
N ALA A 122 -0.33 -6.39 -16.45
CA ALA A 122 -0.78 -5.07 -16.02
C ALA A 122 -1.70 -4.47 -17.09
N TYR A 123 -2.87 -3.98 -16.67
CA TYR A 123 -3.86 -3.36 -17.55
C TYR A 123 -3.83 -1.84 -17.38
N TYR A 124 -3.97 -1.11 -18.49
CA TYR A 124 -3.93 0.34 -18.47
C TYR A 124 -4.82 0.98 -19.53
N VAL A 125 -5.22 2.22 -19.27
CA VAL A 125 -5.92 3.09 -20.21
C VAL A 125 -5.20 4.44 -20.22
N ILE A 126 -4.74 4.90 -21.39
CA ILE A 126 -4.26 6.28 -21.55
C ILE A 126 -5.46 7.15 -21.91
N ILE A 127 -6.06 7.78 -20.91
CA ILE A 127 -7.29 8.59 -21.07
C ILE A 127 -7.00 9.89 -21.84
N ARG A 128 -5.84 10.50 -21.60
CA ARG A 128 -5.39 11.72 -22.29
C ARG A 128 -3.92 11.58 -22.67
N GLU A 129 -3.63 11.62 -23.95
CA GLU A 129 -2.27 11.57 -24.47
C GLU A 129 -1.52 12.87 -24.14
N GLY A 130 -0.30 12.74 -23.64
CA GLY A 130 0.62 13.87 -23.45
C GLY A 130 1.19 14.37 -24.79
N ILE A 131 1.90 15.49 -24.75
CA ILE A 131 2.47 16.13 -25.96
C ILE A 131 3.99 16.09 -26.02
N GLY A 132 4.67 15.80 -24.91
CA GLY A 132 6.12 15.70 -24.87
C GLY A 132 6.64 14.27 -24.96
N ASP A 133 7.94 14.11 -24.75
CA ASP A 133 8.59 12.81 -24.81
C ASP A 133 8.11 11.88 -23.67
N ASN A 134 8.24 10.58 -23.93
CA ASN A 134 8.07 9.55 -22.93
C ASN A 134 9.24 9.61 -21.92
N PRO A 135 8.98 9.60 -20.61
CA PRO A 135 10.04 9.46 -19.62
C PRO A 135 10.62 8.04 -19.65
N THR A 136 11.76 7.87 -19.04
CA THR A 136 12.40 6.56 -18.80
C THR A 136 12.31 6.18 -17.33
N VAL A 137 12.58 4.91 -17.01
CA VAL A 137 12.64 4.42 -15.61
C VAL A 137 13.70 5.16 -14.78
N ALA A 138 14.72 5.73 -15.42
CA ALA A 138 15.77 6.49 -14.75
C ALA A 138 15.36 7.92 -14.39
N ASP A 139 14.25 8.42 -14.97
CA ASP A 139 13.80 9.79 -14.78
C ASP A 139 13.01 9.98 -13.47
N SER A 140 12.96 11.24 -13.03
CA SER A 140 11.99 11.67 -12.04
C SER A 140 10.74 12.19 -12.75
N VAL A 141 9.57 11.85 -12.23
CA VAL A 141 8.27 12.28 -12.76
C VAL A 141 7.54 13.15 -11.75
N PHE A 142 6.91 14.21 -12.23
CA PHE A 142 6.12 15.13 -11.40
C PHE A 142 4.64 14.79 -11.55
N VAL A 143 4.06 14.13 -10.55
CA VAL A 143 2.77 13.46 -10.69
C VAL A 143 1.83 13.75 -9.53
N LYS A 144 0.54 13.80 -9.84
CA LYS A 144 -0.56 13.57 -8.90
C LYS A 144 -0.98 12.10 -9.04
N TYR A 145 -1.37 11.44 -7.97
CA TYR A 145 -1.82 10.04 -8.03
C TYR A 145 -2.88 9.73 -6.98
N LYS A 146 -3.64 8.67 -7.22
CA LYS A 146 -4.55 8.04 -6.27
C LYS A 146 -4.43 6.53 -6.42
N GLY A 147 -4.11 5.84 -5.34
CA GLY A 147 -4.09 4.38 -5.25
C GLY A 147 -5.32 3.88 -4.51
N MET A 148 -6.04 2.93 -5.11
CA MET A 148 -7.22 2.29 -4.50
C MET A 148 -7.17 0.77 -4.66
N LEU A 149 -7.84 0.06 -3.76
CA LEU A 149 -8.09 -1.38 -3.86
C LEU A 149 -9.28 -1.66 -4.79
N LEU A 150 -9.50 -2.92 -5.16
CA LEU A 150 -10.64 -3.34 -6.01
C LEU A 150 -12.01 -3.12 -5.34
N ASN A 151 -12.06 -2.95 -4.02
CA ASN A 151 -13.28 -2.56 -3.31
C ASN A 151 -13.52 -1.03 -3.31
N LYS A 152 -12.69 -0.27 -4.04
CA LYS A 152 -12.67 1.20 -4.16
C LYS A 152 -12.17 1.96 -2.92
N ASP A 153 -11.64 1.26 -1.90
CA ASP A 153 -11.00 1.93 -0.77
C ASP A 153 -9.66 2.55 -1.20
N VAL A 154 -9.52 3.85 -0.95
CA VAL A 154 -8.28 4.59 -1.24
C VAL A 154 -7.26 4.33 -0.13
N PHE A 155 -6.09 3.80 -0.49
CA PHE A 155 -5.01 3.54 0.47
C PHE A 155 -3.92 4.62 0.46
N ASP A 156 -3.75 5.37 -0.62
CA ASP A 156 -2.85 6.54 -0.70
C ASP A 156 -3.28 7.49 -1.82
N GLN A 157 -3.04 8.80 -1.65
CA GLN A 157 -3.29 9.80 -2.69
C GLN A 157 -2.44 11.07 -2.51
N ARG A 158 -2.18 11.75 -3.63
CA ARG A 158 -1.51 13.05 -3.69
C ARG A 158 -2.24 13.97 -4.66
N ASN A 159 -2.94 14.96 -4.10
CA ASN A 159 -3.66 15.99 -4.86
C ASN A 159 -2.72 17.11 -5.32
N ALA A 160 -1.71 17.43 -4.52
CA ALA A 160 -0.60 18.28 -4.93
C ALA A 160 0.48 17.42 -5.60
N PRO A 161 1.03 17.83 -6.74
CA PRO A 161 2.02 17.04 -7.45
C PRO A 161 3.32 16.91 -6.66
N ILE A 162 3.96 15.75 -6.78
CA ILE A 162 5.23 15.43 -6.12
C ILE A 162 6.20 14.83 -7.14
N TRP A 163 7.51 15.06 -6.93
CA TRP A 163 8.56 14.38 -7.68
C TRP A 163 8.78 12.97 -7.14
N LEU A 164 8.64 11.98 -8.02
CA LEU A 164 8.96 10.58 -7.73
C LEU A 164 10.06 10.10 -8.68
N GLN A 165 11.06 9.42 -8.15
CA GLN A 165 12.03 8.68 -8.98
C GLN A 165 11.39 7.35 -9.37
N ALA A 166 11.14 7.13 -10.67
CA ALA A 166 10.41 5.94 -11.13
C ALA A 166 11.06 4.64 -10.62
N LYS A 167 12.39 4.50 -10.72
CA LYS A 167 13.15 3.34 -10.20
C LYS A 167 12.96 2.99 -8.71
N ASN A 168 12.42 3.90 -7.89
CA ASN A 168 12.28 3.71 -6.45
C ASN A 168 10.83 3.44 -6.00
N VAL A 169 9.89 3.33 -6.95
CA VAL A 169 8.49 3.00 -6.64
C VAL A 169 8.14 1.57 -7.09
N VAL A 170 6.90 1.14 -6.84
CA VAL A 170 6.43 -0.21 -7.16
C VAL A 170 6.61 -0.57 -8.65
N ARG A 171 6.85 -1.86 -8.94
CA ARG A 171 7.21 -2.33 -10.28
C ARG A 171 6.19 -1.95 -11.35
N GLY A 172 4.89 -2.07 -11.06
CA GLY A 172 3.86 -1.66 -12.02
C GLY A 172 3.97 -0.18 -12.44
N PHE A 173 4.30 0.71 -11.50
CA PHE A 173 4.50 2.13 -11.81
C PHE A 173 5.78 2.36 -12.62
N GLN A 174 6.86 1.64 -12.30
CA GLN A 174 8.12 1.69 -13.08
C GLN A 174 7.88 1.37 -14.56
N GLU A 175 7.11 0.33 -14.83
CA GLU A 175 6.88 -0.17 -16.20
C GLU A 175 5.83 0.65 -16.94
N PHE A 176 4.88 1.26 -16.20
CA PHE A 176 3.84 2.10 -16.80
C PHE A 176 4.33 3.49 -17.19
N VAL A 177 5.21 4.10 -16.38
CA VAL A 177 5.70 5.48 -16.61
C VAL A 177 6.25 5.69 -18.03
N PRO A 178 7.07 4.79 -18.61
CA PRO A 178 7.55 4.93 -19.98
C PRO A 178 6.46 4.90 -21.06
N LEU A 179 5.27 4.37 -20.78
CA LEU A 179 4.15 4.40 -21.72
C LEU A 179 3.45 5.77 -21.76
N LEU A 180 3.64 6.60 -20.74
CA LEU A 180 3.05 7.93 -20.68
C LEU A 180 3.88 8.94 -21.46
N LYS A 181 3.23 9.92 -22.08
CA LYS A 181 3.89 11.13 -22.57
C LYS A 181 3.81 12.25 -21.55
N LYS A 182 4.83 13.12 -21.52
CA LYS A 182 4.80 14.33 -20.71
C LYS A 182 3.58 15.18 -21.05
N GLY A 183 2.84 15.61 -20.02
CA GLY A 183 1.71 16.51 -20.15
C GLY A 183 2.10 17.91 -20.60
N ASN A 184 1.12 18.74 -20.94
CA ASN A 184 1.37 20.15 -21.22
C ASN A 184 1.68 20.90 -19.93
N ILE A 185 2.86 21.51 -19.86
CA ILE A 185 3.30 22.30 -18.71
C ILE A 185 3.25 23.77 -19.10
N ASN A 186 2.28 24.51 -18.56
CA ASN A 186 2.32 25.97 -18.59
C ASN A 186 3.32 26.40 -17.52
N THR A 187 4.51 26.85 -17.93
CA THR A 187 5.48 27.45 -17.01
C THR A 187 5.18 28.94 -16.90
N ASN A 188 5.09 29.45 -15.68
CA ASN A 188 5.03 30.88 -15.45
C ASN A 188 6.38 31.51 -15.84
N SER A 189 6.44 32.82 -16.08
CA SER A 189 7.66 33.54 -16.45
C SER A 189 8.83 33.34 -15.47
N ASP A 190 8.53 32.94 -14.25
CA ASP A 190 9.48 32.76 -13.14
C ASP A 190 9.95 31.30 -12.99
N GLY A 191 9.59 30.43 -13.93
CA GLY A 191 10.03 29.02 -13.97
C GLY A 191 9.30 28.09 -12.99
N ASN A 192 8.32 28.60 -12.25
CA ASN A 192 7.43 27.79 -11.42
C ASN A 192 6.24 27.27 -12.23
N LEU A 193 5.78 26.07 -11.86
CA LEU A 193 4.60 25.39 -12.40
C LEU A 193 3.32 25.85 -11.70
#